data_AF-L1KID2-F1
#
_entry.id   AF-L1KID2-F1
#
_cell.length_a   1.000
_cell.length_b   1.000
_cell.length_c   1.000
_cell.angle_alpha   90.00
_cell.angle_beta   90.00
_cell.angle_gamma   90.00
#
_symmetry.space_group_name_H-M   'P 1'
#
loop_
_entity.id
_entity.type
_entity.pdbx_description
1 polymer ?
#
loop_
_entity_poly.entity_id
_entity_poly.type
_entity_poly.pdbx_seq_one_letter_code
_entity_poly.pdbx_strand_id
1 'polypeptide(L)'
;MGGGRRRAGSGQGHDSRGVQLRRERRFPNPRNPLEEREILRGLRALPLNGADTAVLGHRNAYIQNVLDHDADAPFWQAAHHTARVADITVPASLVGGWYDIFPPGRLRDFRVFQETGPGIHRVTIGPWPHWARAMDGPAAREALEFDLAHARGEQPPERTPVRLFVMGGGKWHDFPSRPPPGYEPRRFHLQPGGALSTDLPGGSVPRTATATARPTPPSRSAAGACGPCRSTASWTTPSWRPGRTS
;
A
#
# COMPACT_ATOMS: atom_id res chain seq x y z
N MET A 1 -77.85 -19.34 -29.82
CA MET A 1 -78.23 -19.63 -28.43
C MET A 1 -76.99 -19.56 -27.56
N GLY A 2 -77.04 -18.76 -26.49
CA GLY A 2 -76.07 -18.67 -25.37
C GLY A 2 -74.69 -18.12 -25.74
N GLY A 3 -74.22 -16.96 -25.29
CA GLY A 3 -74.53 -16.22 -24.07
C GLY A 3 -73.21 -15.97 -23.34
N GLY A 4 -72.64 -14.76 -23.48
CA GLY A 4 -71.38 -14.40 -22.84
C GLY A 4 -71.52 -14.12 -21.35
N ARG A 5 -70.44 -14.33 -20.59
CA ARG A 5 -70.13 -13.58 -19.36
C ARG A 5 -68.64 -13.31 -19.25
N ARG A 6 -68.33 -12.02 -19.10
CA ARG A 6 -67.02 -11.47 -18.73
C ARG A 6 -66.69 -11.86 -17.29
N ARG A 7 -65.42 -12.13 -17.00
CA ARG A 7 -64.85 -11.96 -15.64
C ARG A 7 -63.71 -10.96 -15.73
N ALA A 8 -63.82 -9.89 -14.95
CA ALA A 8 -62.76 -8.93 -14.70
C ALA A 8 -62.03 -9.29 -13.40
N GLY A 9 -60.70 -9.16 -13.43
CA GLY A 9 -59.80 -8.67 -12.38
C GLY A 9 -59.77 -9.33 -10.99
N SER A 10 -58.60 -9.85 -10.61
CA SER A 10 -57.87 -9.42 -9.40
C SER A 10 -56.52 -10.16 -9.24
N GLY A 11 -55.44 -9.40 -9.04
CA GLY A 11 -54.30 -9.83 -8.20
C GLY A 11 -53.07 -10.41 -8.89
N GLN A 12 -52.21 -9.54 -9.41
CA GLN A 12 -50.75 -9.80 -9.48
C GLN A 12 -50.17 -9.92 -8.06
N GLY A 13 -49.10 -10.70 -7.91
CA GLY A 13 -48.27 -10.64 -6.71
C GLY A 13 -47.24 -11.76 -6.58
N HIS A 14 -46.32 -11.88 -7.54
CA HIS A 14 -45.06 -12.61 -7.31
C HIS A 14 -44.28 -11.87 -6.20
N ASP A 15 -44.00 -12.54 -5.07
CA ASP A 15 -43.16 -12.03 -3.98
C ASP A 15 -41.68 -12.02 -4.42
N SER A 16 -41.35 -11.05 -5.25
CA SER A 16 -39.98 -10.69 -5.62
C SER A 16 -39.36 -9.89 -4.46
N ARG A 17 -38.85 -10.58 -3.44
CA ARG A 17 -37.98 -9.93 -2.44
C ARG A 17 -36.64 -9.62 -3.08
N GLY A 18 -36.59 -8.48 -3.74
CA GLY A 18 -35.37 -7.86 -4.22
C GLY A 18 -34.42 -7.66 -3.05
N VAL A 19 -33.25 -8.30 -3.13
CA VAL A 19 -32.07 -7.92 -2.35
C VAL A 19 -31.75 -6.48 -2.73
N GLN A 20 -32.08 -5.56 -1.83
CA GLN A 20 -31.81 -4.14 -2.02
C GLN A 20 -30.30 -3.94 -1.92
N LEU A 21 -29.63 -3.93 -3.07
CA LEU A 21 -28.23 -3.60 -3.19
C LEU A 21 -28.00 -2.23 -2.53
N ARG A 22 -27.17 -2.25 -1.49
CA ARG A 22 -26.81 -1.08 -0.70
C ARG A 22 -26.05 -0.11 -1.61
N ARG A 23 -26.77 0.90 -2.08
CA ARG A 23 -26.34 2.05 -2.89
C ARG A 23 -24.92 2.48 -2.53
N GLU A 24 -23.99 2.30 -3.47
CA GLU A 24 -22.64 2.86 -3.41
C GLU A 24 -22.73 4.38 -3.25
N ARG A 25 -22.17 4.91 -2.16
CA ARG A 25 -22.22 6.34 -1.87
C ARG A 25 -21.13 7.06 -2.66
N ARG A 26 -21.60 7.86 -3.62
CA ARG A 26 -20.81 8.86 -4.36
C ARG A 26 -20.50 10.03 -3.40
N PHE A 27 -19.24 10.50 -3.41
CA PHE A 27 -18.66 11.68 -2.70
C PHE A 27 -17.97 11.43 -1.34
N PRO A 28 -16.91 12.20 -1.01
CA PRO A 28 -15.95 11.86 0.05
C PRO A 28 -16.55 12.07 1.44
N ASN A 29 -16.53 11.00 2.25
CA ASN A 29 -17.08 11.00 3.59
C ASN A 29 -16.06 11.61 4.59
N PRO A 30 -16.36 12.71 5.30
CA PRO A 30 -15.63 13.04 6.52
C PRO A 30 -15.83 11.88 7.51
N ARG A 31 -14.73 11.41 8.13
CA ARG A 31 -14.68 10.22 9.01
C ARG A 31 -15.95 10.05 9.84
N ASN A 32 -16.72 9.01 9.55
CA ASN A 32 -17.91 8.67 10.32
C ASN A 32 -17.46 8.01 11.64
N PRO A 33 -17.83 8.53 12.81
CA PRO A 33 -17.42 7.96 14.10
C PRO A 33 -17.93 6.53 14.32
N LEU A 34 -18.97 6.10 13.60
CA LEU A 34 -19.45 4.72 13.61
C LEU A 34 -18.48 3.78 12.86
N GLU A 35 -17.95 4.21 11.72
CA GLU A 35 -16.95 3.46 10.96
C GLU A 35 -15.66 3.30 11.77
N GLU A 36 -15.24 4.34 12.50
CA GLU A 36 -14.06 4.28 13.38
C GLU A 36 -14.26 3.28 14.53
N ARG A 37 -15.46 3.23 15.13
CA ARG A 37 -15.78 2.25 16.18
C ARG A 37 -15.77 0.82 15.66
N GLU A 38 -16.30 0.59 14.47
CA GLU A 38 -16.30 -0.74 13.82
C GLU A 38 -14.87 -1.19 13.48
N ILE A 39 -14.05 -0.29 12.91
CA ILE A 39 -12.64 -0.55 12.63
C ILE A 39 -11.89 -0.90 13.93
N LEU A 40 -12.07 -0.12 14.99
CA LEU A 40 -11.43 -0.39 16.29
C LEU A 40 -11.92 -1.69 16.93
N ARG A 41 -13.19 -2.06 16.73
CA ARG A 41 -13.74 -3.33 17.21
C ARG A 41 -13.05 -4.51 16.52
N GLY A 42 -12.86 -4.45 15.20
CA GLY A 42 -12.10 -5.45 14.46
C GLY A 42 -10.63 -5.53 14.87
N LEU A 43 -9.95 -4.38 14.94
CA LEU A 43 -8.52 -4.32 15.29
C LEU A 43 -8.22 -4.80 16.71
N ARG A 44 -9.22 -4.81 17.60
CA ARG A 44 -9.09 -5.27 18.99
C ARG A 44 -9.69 -6.66 19.22
N ALA A 45 -10.27 -7.27 18.19
CA ALA A 45 -10.84 -8.60 18.32
C ALA A 45 -9.73 -9.61 18.60
N LEU A 46 -9.89 -10.34 19.70
CA LEU A 46 -9.06 -11.46 20.08
C LEU A 46 -9.97 -12.66 20.34
N PRO A 47 -9.66 -13.85 19.79
CA PRO A 47 -8.57 -14.13 18.84
C PRO A 47 -8.75 -13.41 17.49
N LEU A 48 -7.65 -13.13 16.79
CA LEU A 48 -7.65 -12.33 15.54
C LEU A 48 -8.52 -12.96 14.44
N ASN A 49 -8.65 -14.29 14.41
CA ASN A 49 -9.53 -15.01 13.50
C ASN A 49 -11.03 -14.80 13.75
N GLY A 50 -11.42 -14.10 14.83
CA GLY A 50 -12.79 -13.64 15.06
C GLY A 50 -13.04 -12.19 14.60
N ALA A 51 -12.03 -11.49 14.07
CA ALA A 51 -12.12 -10.07 13.73
C ALA A 51 -13.14 -9.79 12.60
N ASP A 52 -13.23 -10.67 11.62
CA ASP A 52 -14.21 -10.58 10.54
C ASP A 52 -15.64 -10.64 11.07
N THR A 53 -15.94 -11.59 11.96
CA THR A 53 -17.26 -11.78 12.56
C THR A 53 -17.59 -10.60 13.47
N ALA A 54 -16.61 -10.07 14.19
CA ALA A 54 -16.79 -8.89 15.06
C ALA A 54 -17.15 -7.61 14.28
N VAL A 55 -16.67 -7.46 13.04
CA VAL A 55 -16.91 -6.28 12.18
C VAL A 55 -18.09 -6.49 11.22
N LEU A 56 -18.11 -7.63 10.53
CA LEU A 56 -19.04 -7.94 9.44
C LEU A 56 -20.30 -8.68 9.94
N GLY A 57 -20.29 -9.20 11.17
CA GLY A 57 -21.37 -10.02 11.71
C GLY A 57 -21.39 -11.47 11.23
N HIS A 58 -20.46 -11.85 10.35
CA HIS A 58 -20.30 -13.22 9.84
C HIS A 58 -18.84 -13.50 9.49
N ARG A 59 -18.50 -14.79 9.39
CA ARG A 59 -17.17 -15.24 8.93
C ARG A 59 -16.99 -14.88 7.45
N ASN A 60 -15.82 -14.41 7.08
CA ASN A 60 -15.45 -14.04 5.72
C ASN A 60 -14.31 -14.93 5.24
N ALA A 61 -14.57 -15.77 4.23
CA ALA A 61 -13.60 -16.74 3.74
C ALA A 61 -12.27 -16.10 3.30
N TYR A 62 -12.29 -14.92 2.69
CA TYR A 62 -11.06 -14.24 2.28
C TYR A 62 -10.18 -13.87 3.49
N ILE A 63 -10.76 -13.25 4.52
CA ILE A 63 -10.02 -12.89 5.74
C ILE A 63 -9.44 -14.15 6.41
N GLN A 64 -10.24 -15.22 6.49
CA GLN A 64 -9.80 -16.48 7.08
C GLN A 64 -8.67 -17.12 6.30
N ASN A 65 -8.76 -17.17 4.96
CA ASN A 65 -7.70 -17.71 4.12
C ASN A 65 -6.39 -16.91 4.28
N VAL A 66 -6.46 -15.58 4.44
CA VAL A 66 -5.28 -14.75 4.71
C VAL A 66 -4.64 -15.07 6.08
N LEU A 67 -5.44 -15.48 7.07
CA LEU A 67 -4.95 -15.84 8.40
C LEU A 67 -4.44 -17.29 8.47
N ASP A 68 -5.02 -18.19 7.68
CA ASP A 68 -4.75 -19.63 7.71
C ASP A 68 -3.60 -20.05 6.75
N HIS A 69 -3.22 -19.18 5.80
CA HIS A 69 -2.20 -19.47 4.80
C HIS A 69 -1.07 -18.43 4.79
N ASP A 70 0.15 -18.88 5.13
CA ASP A 70 1.37 -18.09 4.97
C ASP A 70 1.57 -17.62 3.52
N ALA A 71 2.36 -16.55 3.34
CA ALA A 71 2.49 -15.86 2.05
C ALA A 71 3.04 -16.73 0.92
N ASP A 72 3.84 -17.75 1.22
CA ASP A 72 4.45 -18.70 0.29
C ASP A 72 3.67 -20.03 0.16
N ALA A 73 2.53 -20.15 0.85
CA ALA A 73 1.71 -21.36 0.82
C ALA A 73 1.25 -21.72 -0.61
N PRO A 74 1.16 -23.02 -0.96
CA PRO A 74 0.63 -23.48 -2.24
C PRO A 74 -0.75 -22.89 -2.60
N PHE A 75 -1.54 -22.55 -1.58
CA PHE A 75 -2.84 -21.87 -1.71
C PHE A 75 -2.77 -20.60 -2.59
N TRP A 76 -1.69 -19.82 -2.46
CA TRP A 76 -1.53 -18.54 -3.17
C TRP A 76 -0.87 -18.67 -4.55
N GLN A 77 -0.39 -19.85 -4.94
CA GLN A 77 0.38 -20.03 -6.18
C GLN A 77 -0.38 -19.59 -7.43
N ALA A 78 -1.69 -19.84 -7.48
CA ALA A 78 -2.52 -19.40 -8.60
C ALA A 78 -2.61 -17.86 -8.73
N ALA A 79 -2.48 -17.13 -7.63
CA ALA A 79 -2.51 -15.66 -7.58
C ALA A 79 -1.11 -15.02 -7.62
N HIS A 80 -0.05 -15.82 -7.56
CA HIS A 80 1.32 -15.32 -7.49
C HIS A 80 1.90 -15.09 -8.89
N HIS A 81 1.96 -13.83 -9.32
CA HIS A 81 2.35 -13.47 -10.70
C HIS A 81 3.78 -12.93 -10.84
N THR A 82 4.57 -12.91 -9.78
CA THR A 82 5.90 -12.28 -9.78
C THR A 82 6.85 -12.84 -10.84
N ALA A 83 6.75 -14.14 -11.18
CA ALA A 83 7.58 -14.74 -12.23
C ALA A 83 7.21 -14.26 -13.64
N ARG A 84 5.96 -13.82 -13.85
CA ARG A 84 5.43 -13.41 -15.17
C ARG A 84 5.71 -11.95 -15.51
N VAL A 85 6.26 -11.18 -14.57
CA VAL A 85 6.57 -9.76 -14.77
C VAL A 85 7.58 -9.59 -15.91
N ALA A 86 8.53 -10.52 -16.05
CA ALA A 86 9.52 -10.52 -17.13
C ALA A 86 8.90 -10.68 -18.53
N ASP A 87 7.72 -11.30 -18.63
CA ASP A 87 7.03 -11.57 -19.89
C ASP A 87 6.19 -10.37 -20.38
N ILE A 88 6.09 -9.30 -19.58
CA ILE A 88 5.29 -8.12 -19.92
C ILE A 88 6.05 -7.28 -20.95
N THR A 89 5.51 -7.23 -22.17
CA THR A 89 6.07 -6.46 -23.28
C THR A 89 5.38 -5.11 -23.52
N VAL A 90 4.26 -4.86 -22.85
CA VAL A 90 3.54 -3.60 -22.95
C VAL A 90 4.18 -2.52 -22.04
N PRO A 91 4.24 -1.25 -22.48
CA PRO A 91 4.70 -0.15 -21.64
C PRO A 91 3.85 -0.02 -20.36
N ALA A 92 4.49 0.31 -19.24
CA ALA A 92 3.84 0.40 -17.94
C ALA A 92 4.29 1.64 -17.16
N SER A 93 3.34 2.37 -16.57
CA SER A 93 3.59 3.46 -15.62
C SER A 93 3.09 3.07 -14.22
N LEU A 94 4.02 3.00 -13.27
CA LEU A 94 3.76 2.59 -11.88
C LEU A 94 3.73 3.81 -10.96
N VAL A 95 2.58 4.13 -10.37
CA VAL A 95 2.43 5.22 -9.39
C VAL A 95 2.20 4.64 -8.00
N GLY A 96 2.90 5.17 -6.99
CA GLY A 96 2.78 4.72 -5.60
C GLY A 96 3.40 5.68 -4.59
N GLY A 97 3.42 5.29 -3.32
CA GLY A 97 3.93 6.14 -2.24
C GLY A 97 4.82 5.43 -1.23
N TRP A 98 5.73 6.15 -0.57
CA TRP A 98 6.65 5.57 0.42
C TRP A 98 5.97 4.99 1.67
N TYR A 99 4.77 5.45 2.00
CA TYR A 99 3.96 4.99 3.14
C TYR A 99 2.79 4.10 2.70
N ASP A 100 2.85 3.57 1.48
CA ASP A 100 1.92 2.58 0.95
C ASP A 100 2.33 1.16 1.41
N ILE A 101 1.44 0.18 1.28
CA ILE A 101 1.69 -1.24 1.59
C ILE A 101 2.37 -1.99 0.44
N PHE A 102 2.29 -1.48 -0.80
CA PHE A 102 2.84 -2.09 -2.00
C PHE A 102 4.24 -1.64 -2.50
N PRO A 103 5.00 -0.70 -1.90
CA PRO A 103 6.27 -0.23 -2.45
C PRO A 103 7.31 -1.32 -2.72
N PRO A 104 7.54 -2.31 -1.83
CA PRO A 104 8.56 -3.34 -2.09
C PRO A 104 8.27 -4.14 -3.35
N GLY A 105 7.03 -4.60 -3.55
CA GLY A 105 6.61 -5.33 -4.75
C GLY A 105 6.73 -4.46 -6.00
N ARG A 106 6.20 -3.24 -5.97
CA ARG A 106 6.26 -2.29 -7.08
C ARG A 106 7.70 -1.98 -7.54
N LEU A 107 8.62 -1.77 -6.59
CA LEU A 107 10.02 -1.47 -6.90
C LEU A 107 10.78 -2.72 -7.39
N ARG A 108 10.39 -3.91 -6.94
CA ARG A 108 10.89 -5.18 -7.48
C ARG A 108 10.45 -5.35 -8.94
N ASP A 109 9.18 -5.14 -9.24
CA ASP A 109 8.63 -5.30 -10.59
C ASP A 109 9.28 -4.29 -11.57
N PHE A 110 9.43 -3.04 -11.14
CA PHE A 110 10.13 -2.03 -11.94
C PHE A 110 11.61 -2.40 -12.19
N ARG A 111 12.28 -3.08 -11.25
CA ARG A 111 13.63 -3.58 -11.49
C ARG A 111 13.63 -4.64 -12.60
N VAL A 112 12.68 -5.57 -12.58
CA VAL A 112 12.54 -6.57 -13.65
C VAL A 112 12.32 -5.88 -15.00
N PHE A 113 11.43 -4.88 -15.08
CA PHE A 113 11.20 -4.13 -16.32
C PHE A 113 12.46 -3.45 -16.88
N GLN A 114 13.32 -2.91 -16.01
CA GLN A 114 14.58 -2.32 -16.45
C GLN A 114 15.58 -3.36 -17.00
N GLU A 115 15.49 -4.61 -16.56
CA GLU A 115 16.38 -5.69 -16.96
C GLU A 115 15.88 -6.43 -18.21
N THR A 116 14.56 -6.51 -18.43
CA THR A 116 13.95 -7.40 -19.44
C THR A 116 13.27 -6.71 -20.61
N GLY A 117 12.94 -5.42 -20.51
CA GLY A 117 11.97 -4.79 -21.41
C GLY A 117 12.57 -3.93 -22.54
N PRO A 118 12.16 -4.11 -23.81
CA PRO A 118 12.33 -3.10 -24.87
C PRO A 118 11.33 -1.93 -24.75
N GLY A 119 10.45 -1.94 -23.73
CA GLY A 119 9.38 -0.96 -23.52
C GLY A 119 9.78 0.25 -22.68
N ILE A 120 9.08 1.37 -22.86
CA ILE A 120 9.26 2.57 -22.05
C ILE A 120 8.51 2.37 -20.73
N HIS A 121 9.19 1.88 -19.69
CA HIS A 121 8.60 1.72 -18.36
C HIS A 121 8.91 2.92 -17.46
N ARG A 122 7.94 3.34 -16.64
CA ARG A 122 8.10 4.48 -15.70
C ARG A 122 7.64 4.12 -14.30
N VAL A 123 8.25 4.75 -13.30
CA VAL A 123 7.82 4.67 -11.91
C VAL A 123 7.84 6.05 -11.24
N THR A 124 6.80 6.34 -10.47
CA THR A 124 6.64 7.57 -9.69
C THR A 124 6.31 7.21 -8.24
N ILE A 125 7.20 7.54 -7.31
CA ILE A 125 7.00 7.28 -5.87
C ILE A 125 6.97 8.59 -5.09
N GLY A 126 5.80 8.93 -4.54
CA GLY A 126 5.61 10.11 -3.69
C GLY A 126 5.63 9.83 -2.19
N PRO A 127 5.48 10.85 -1.33
CA PRO A 127 5.44 10.69 0.13
C PRO A 127 4.02 10.33 0.61
N TRP A 128 3.39 9.37 -0.04
CA TRP A 128 1.95 9.10 0.14
C TRP A 128 1.68 7.79 0.89
N PRO A 129 0.67 7.76 1.77
CA PRO A 129 0.03 6.51 2.18
C PRO A 129 -0.90 5.95 1.09
N HIS A 130 -1.35 4.70 1.27
CA HIS A 130 -2.16 3.97 0.28
C HIS A 130 -3.40 4.74 -0.24
N TRP A 131 -4.07 5.50 0.63
CA TRP A 131 -5.34 6.19 0.32
C TRP A 131 -5.16 7.71 0.12
N ALA A 132 -3.96 8.17 -0.18
CA ALA A 132 -3.68 9.59 -0.27
C ALA A 132 -4.28 10.21 -1.54
N ARG A 133 -5.22 11.15 -1.38
CA ARG A 133 -5.74 11.96 -2.49
C ARG A 133 -4.66 12.77 -3.22
N ALA A 134 -3.54 13.04 -2.55
CA ALA A 134 -2.39 13.69 -3.17
C ALA A 134 -1.74 12.86 -4.30
N MET A 135 -2.08 11.57 -4.40
CA MET A 135 -1.70 10.69 -5.51
C MET A 135 -2.61 10.86 -6.75
N ASP A 136 -3.84 11.36 -6.60
CA ASP A 136 -4.84 11.49 -7.68
C ASP A 136 -4.28 12.30 -8.86
N GLY A 137 -3.64 13.44 -8.58
CA GLY A 137 -3.08 14.32 -9.61
C GLY A 137 -1.96 13.66 -10.44
N PRO A 138 -0.89 13.16 -9.79
CA PRO A 138 0.15 12.39 -10.47
C PRO A 138 -0.37 11.19 -11.25
N ALA A 139 -1.33 10.42 -10.71
CA ALA A 139 -1.93 9.30 -11.41
C ALA A 139 -2.72 9.74 -12.66
N ALA A 140 -3.53 10.80 -12.54
CA ALA A 140 -4.26 11.37 -13.69
C ALA A 140 -3.32 11.90 -14.78
N ARG A 141 -2.20 12.52 -14.37
CA ARG A 141 -1.18 12.98 -15.32
C ARG A 141 -0.57 11.81 -16.11
N GLU A 142 -0.18 10.72 -15.44
CA GLU A 142 0.33 9.54 -16.13
C GLU A 142 -0.71 8.92 -17.07
N ALA A 143 -1.97 8.85 -16.64
CA ALA A 143 -3.04 8.33 -17.51
C ALA A 143 -3.21 9.16 -18.80
N LEU A 144 -3.12 10.48 -18.69
CA LEU A 144 -3.31 11.40 -19.83
C LEU A 144 -2.07 11.54 -20.71
N GLU A 145 -0.87 11.53 -20.13
CA GLU A 145 0.38 11.77 -20.87
C GLU A 145 1.05 10.48 -21.36
N PHE A 146 0.94 9.39 -20.59
CA PHE A 146 1.61 8.13 -20.90
C PHE A 146 0.63 7.10 -21.44
N ASP A 147 -0.45 6.78 -20.72
CA ASP A 147 -1.36 5.69 -21.12
C ASP A 147 -2.13 6.07 -22.39
N LEU A 148 -2.68 7.29 -22.45
CA LEU A 148 -3.44 7.76 -23.60
C LEU A 148 -2.60 7.83 -24.88
N ALA A 149 -1.32 8.23 -24.79
CA ALA A 149 -0.42 8.26 -25.94
C ALA A 149 -0.23 6.84 -26.51
N HIS A 150 0.11 5.87 -25.65
CA HIS A 150 0.25 4.47 -26.09
C HIS A 150 -1.06 3.87 -26.61
N ALA A 151 -2.19 4.19 -26.00
CA ALA A 151 -3.50 3.75 -26.46
C ALA A 151 -3.85 4.28 -27.87
N ARG A 152 -3.26 5.41 -28.28
CA ARG A 152 -3.38 5.99 -29.62
C ARG A 152 -2.27 5.54 -30.59
N GLY A 153 -1.30 4.75 -30.13
CA GLY A 153 -0.12 4.41 -30.92
C GLY A 153 0.87 5.58 -31.08
N GLU A 154 0.77 6.59 -30.22
CA GLU A 154 1.65 7.76 -30.20
C GLU A 154 2.79 7.57 -29.19
N GLN A 155 3.87 8.36 -29.34
CA GLN A 155 4.94 8.39 -28.35
C GLN A 155 4.56 9.33 -27.19
N PRO A 156 4.70 8.89 -25.93
CA PRO A 156 4.45 9.76 -24.79
C PRO A 156 5.52 10.86 -24.70
N PRO A 157 5.26 11.97 -23.99
CA PRO A 157 6.27 12.99 -23.72
C PRO A 157 7.52 12.38 -23.08
N GLU A 158 8.70 12.83 -23.49
CA GLU A 158 9.97 12.36 -22.93
C GLU A 158 10.03 12.66 -21.43
N ARG A 159 10.43 11.64 -20.66
CA ARG A 159 10.58 11.73 -19.20
C ARG A 159 11.56 10.66 -18.74
N THR A 160 12.36 11.02 -17.75
CA THR A 160 13.22 10.09 -17.01
C THR A 160 12.40 8.92 -16.40
N PRO A 161 12.88 7.66 -16.49
CA PRO A 161 12.10 6.49 -16.09
C PRO A 161 11.67 6.47 -14.61
N VAL A 162 12.48 7.05 -13.73
CA VAL A 162 12.25 7.02 -12.29
C VAL A 162 12.06 8.43 -11.75
N ARG A 163 10.95 8.67 -11.04
CA ARG A 163 10.72 9.91 -10.29
C ARG A 163 10.39 9.61 -8.84
N LEU A 164 11.22 10.09 -7.91
CA LEU A 164 11.08 9.81 -6.49
C LEU A 164 10.97 11.11 -5.71
N PHE A 165 10.08 11.14 -4.71
CA PHE A 165 10.10 12.17 -3.69
C PHE A 165 11.10 11.81 -2.61
N VAL A 166 12.19 12.57 -2.51
CA VAL A 166 13.23 12.34 -1.49
C VAL A 166 12.79 13.03 -0.20
N MET A 167 12.29 12.24 0.76
CA MET A 167 11.61 12.75 1.96
C MET A 167 12.46 13.70 2.81
N GLY A 168 13.70 13.34 3.14
CA GLY A 168 14.58 14.20 3.96
C GLY A 168 14.94 15.53 3.30
N GLY A 169 14.91 15.60 1.97
CA GLY A 169 15.09 16.84 1.20
C GLY A 169 13.79 17.54 0.83
N GLY A 170 12.63 16.90 1.06
CA GLY A 170 11.31 17.44 0.75
C GLY A 170 11.06 17.75 -0.74
N LYS A 171 11.75 17.07 -1.66
CA LYS A 171 11.74 17.43 -3.08
C LYS A 171 11.68 16.24 -4.02
N TRP A 172 11.13 16.47 -5.20
CA TRP A 172 11.11 15.52 -6.31
C TRP A 172 12.49 15.45 -6.98
N HIS A 173 12.88 14.24 -7.35
CA HIS A 173 14.08 13.95 -8.11
C HIS A 173 13.78 12.93 -9.20
N ASP A 174 14.41 13.11 -10.35
CA ASP A 174 14.37 12.19 -11.47
C ASP A 174 15.68 11.41 -11.57
N PHE A 175 15.59 10.12 -11.86
CA PHE A 175 16.75 9.21 -11.96
C PHE A 175 16.66 8.30 -13.18
N PRO A 176 17.76 8.05 -13.89
CA PRO A 176 17.74 7.21 -15.09
C PRO A 176 17.36 5.75 -14.78
N SER A 177 17.61 5.29 -13.54
CA SER A 177 17.37 3.91 -13.13
C SER A 177 17.09 3.79 -11.64
N ARG A 178 16.63 2.60 -11.25
CA ARG A 178 16.49 2.16 -9.85
C ARG A 178 17.28 0.85 -9.66
N PRO A 179 18.18 0.75 -8.66
CA PRO A 179 18.59 1.80 -7.71
C PRO A 179 19.25 3.01 -8.40
N PRO A 180 19.13 4.24 -7.85
CA PRO A 180 19.79 5.40 -8.43
C PRO A 180 21.30 5.19 -8.54
N PRO A 181 21.95 5.58 -9.65
CA PRO A 181 23.38 5.44 -9.80
C PRO A 181 24.14 6.39 -8.86
N GLY A 182 25.39 6.03 -8.52
CA GLY A 182 26.26 6.84 -7.68
C GLY A 182 26.03 6.70 -6.17
N TYR A 183 25.21 5.73 -5.74
CA TYR A 183 25.00 5.41 -4.32
C TYR A 183 25.38 3.97 -4.02
N GLU A 184 26.41 3.80 -3.20
CA GLU A 184 26.84 2.48 -2.74
C GLU A 184 26.16 2.10 -1.42
N PRO A 185 25.66 0.85 -1.27
CA PRO A 185 25.17 0.36 0.00
C PRO A 185 26.23 0.49 1.09
N ARG A 186 25.92 1.24 2.15
CA ARG A 186 26.78 1.37 3.33
C ARG A 186 26.22 0.53 4.46
N ARG A 187 27.03 -0.42 4.93
CA ARG A 187 26.68 -1.25 6.09
C ARG A 187 26.90 -0.47 7.37
N PHE A 188 25.87 -0.40 8.20
CA PHE A 188 25.97 0.06 9.58
C PHE A 188 25.79 -1.13 10.51
N HIS A 189 26.70 -1.24 11.48
CA HIS A 189 26.71 -2.25 12.52
C HIS A 189 26.09 -1.67 13.80
N LEU A 190 25.29 -2.50 14.47
CA LEU A 190 24.82 -2.22 15.83
C LEU A 190 26.03 -2.21 16.77
N GLN A 191 26.15 -1.15 17.56
CA GLN A 191 27.21 -0.97 18.54
C GLN A 191 26.65 -1.08 19.97
N PRO A 192 27.50 -1.38 20.97
CA PRO A 192 27.13 -1.25 22.37
C PRO A 192 26.51 0.14 22.67
N GLY A 193 25.56 0.17 23.60
CA GLY A 193 24.86 1.41 23.95
C GLY A 193 23.80 1.89 22.94
N GLY A 194 23.49 1.08 21.91
CA GLY A 194 22.44 1.42 20.93
C GLY A 194 22.90 2.35 19.81
N ALA A 195 24.21 2.52 19.63
CA ALA A 195 24.77 3.31 18.55
C ALA A 195 24.86 2.52 17.22
N LEU A 196 25.11 3.25 16.12
CA LEU A 196 25.36 2.71 14.79
C LEU A 196 26.71 3.22 14.28
N SER A 197 27.56 2.33 13.77
CA SER A 197 28.84 2.69 13.12
C SER A 197 29.10 1.86 11.87
N THR A 198 29.92 2.35 10.95
CA THR A 198 30.45 1.58 9.82
C THR A 198 31.58 0.63 10.21
N ASP A 199 32.18 0.82 11.39
CA ASP A 199 33.23 -0.06 11.90
C ASP A 199 32.62 -1.38 12.36
N LEU A 200 33.41 -2.45 12.24
CA LEU A 200 33.03 -3.73 12.83
C LEU A 200 32.84 -3.54 14.35
N PRO A 201 31.79 -4.12 14.94
CA PRO A 201 31.66 -4.12 16.38
C PRO A 201 32.91 -4.79 16.96
N GLY A 202 33.51 -4.20 17.99
CA GLY A 202 34.60 -4.83 18.72
C GLY A 202 34.19 -6.24 19.18
N GLY A 203 35.17 -7.12 19.38
CA GLY A 203 34.94 -8.48 19.87
C GLY A 203 34.04 -8.46 21.09
N SER A 204 32.77 -8.77 20.88
CA SER A 204 31.74 -8.74 21.90
C SER A 204 31.13 -10.12 21.96
N VAL A 205 30.95 -10.62 23.18
CA VAL A 205 30.22 -11.86 23.42
C VAL A 205 28.81 -11.66 22.82
N PRO A 206 28.30 -12.59 22.00
CA PRO A 206 26.97 -12.49 21.41
C PRO A 206 25.94 -12.20 22.51
N ARG A 207 25.42 -10.97 22.54
CA ARG A 207 24.42 -10.58 23.52
C ARG A 207 23.06 -10.84 22.91
N THR A 208 22.45 -11.96 23.27
CA THR A 208 21.05 -12.23 22.95
C THR A 208 20.17 -11.24 23.72
N ALA A 209 19.57 -10.29 23.00
CA ALA A 209 18.48 -9.51 23.55
C ALA A 209 17.27 -10.43 23.68
N THR A 210 16.99 -10.91 24.88
CA THR A 210 15.76 -11.64 25.19
C THR A 210 14.62 -10.64 25.33
N ALA A 211 13.89 -10.41 24.25
CA ALA A 211 12.55 -9.85 24.35
C ALA A 211 11.65 -10.96 24.91
N THR A 212 11.09 -10.75 26.10
CA THR A 212 10.00 -11.63 26.56
C THR A 212 8.81 -11.38 25.65
N ALA A 213 8.55 -12.31 24.73
CA ALA A 213 7.35 -12.33 23.91
C ALA A 213 6.15 -12.73 24.79
N ARG A 214 5.86 -11.93 25.82
CA ARG A 214 4.50 -11.89 26.36
C ARG A 214 3.66 -11.30 25.22
N PRO A 215 2.45 -11.80 24.92
CA PRO A 215 1.53 -11.10 24.03
C PRO A 215 1.12 -9.80 24.72
N THR A 216 2.02 -8.82 24.70
CA THR A 216 1.71 -7.44 25.02
C THR A 216 0.68 -6.99 23.99
N PRO A 217 -0.29 -6.15 24.39
CA PRO A 217 -1.15 -5.50 23.40
C PRO A 217 -0.24 -4.90 22.32
N PRO A 218 -0.53 -5.14 21.03
CA PRO A 218 0.35 -4.73 19.95
C PRO A 218 0.73 -3.28 20.17
N SER A 219 2.04 -2.99 20.09
CA SER A 219 2.48 -1.59 20.07
C SER A 219 1.67 -0.91 18.99
N ARG A 220 1.06 0.24 19.31
CA ARG A 220 0.23 0.96 18.34
C ARG A 220 1.10 1.20 17.11
N SER A 221 0.75 0.60 15.98
CA SER A 221 1.45 0.82 14.73
C SER A 221 1.47 2.31 14.44
N ALA A 222 2.66 2.91 14.47
CA ALA A 222 2.84 4.31 14.12
C ALA A 222 2.65 4.46 12.61
N ALA A 223 1.40 4.65 12.17
CA ALA A 223 0.93 5.30 10.95
C ALA A 223 1.69 5.06 9.62
N GLY A 224 2.39 3.93 9.45
CA GLY A 224 3.25 3.72 8.28
C GLY A 224 2.51 3.28 7.02
N ALA A 225 1.33 2.69 7.15
CA ALA A 225 0.64 1.98 6.06
C ALA A 225 -0.88 2.26 5.95
N CYS A 226 -1.54 2.63 7.05
CA CYS A 226 -3.00 2.78 7.12
C CYS A 226 -3.40 4.06 7.85
N GLY A 227 -3.48 5.16 7.09
CA GLY A 227 -4.19 6.39 7.48
C GLY A 227 -3.47 7.36 8.43
N PRO A 228 -3.87 8.65 8.44
CA PRO A 228 -3.14 9.69 9.12
C PRO A 228 -3.49 9.66 10.60
N CYS A 229 -2.64 9.01 11.40
CA CYS A 229 -2.37 9.46 12.75
C CYS A 229 -1.33 10.56 12.64
N ARG A 230 -1.69 11.77 13.09
CA ARG A 230 -0.82 12.94 13.14
C ARG A 230 0.48 12.55 13.86
N SER A 231 1.56 12.38 13.10
CA SER A 231 2.91 12.34 13.64
C SER A 231 3.44 13.78 13.59
N THR A 232 3.06 14.60 14.56
CA THR A 232 3.92 15.73 14.92
C THR A 232 5.08 15.15 15.73
N ALA A 233 6.06 14.61 15.03
CA ALA A 233 7.39 14.43 15.60
C ALA A 233 8.04 15.82 15.59
N SER A 234 7.92 16.54 16.72
CA SER A 234 8.75 17.72 16.96
C SER A 234 10.18 17.23 17.14
N TRP A 235 10.99 17.33 16.09
CA TRP A 235 12.43 17.18 16.21
C TRP A 235 12.97 18.47 16.82
N THR A 236 13.25 18.46 18.13
CA THR A 236 14.14 19.46 18.71
C THR A 236 15.53 19.25 18.13
N THR A 237 15.95 20.15 17.24
CA THR A 237 17.32 20.24 16.73
C THR A 237 18.27 20.52 17.92
N PRO A 238 19.30 19.70 18.15
CA PRO A 238 20.37 20.10 19.06
C PRO A 238 21.15 21.26 18.42
N SER A 239 21.18 22.41 19.08
CA SER A 239 22.01 23.54 18.67
C SER A 239 23.49 23.17 18.88
N TRP A 240 24.24 23.01 17.81
CA TRP A 240 25.70 22.84 17.87
C TRP A 240 26.35 24.23 18.03
N ARG A 241 27.11 24.44 19.11
CA ARG A 241 27.98 25.63 19.28
C ARG A 241 29.42 25.21 18.96
N PRO A 242 30.16 25.94 18.11
CA PRO A 242 31.58 25.71 17.93
C PRO A 242 32.32 26.06 19.23
N GLY A 243 33.17 25.15 19.70
CA GLY A 243 34.07 25.39 20.82
C GLY A 243 35.09 26.48 20.47
N ARG A 244 35.25 27.44 21.38
CA ARG A 244 36.37 28.39 21.38
C ARG A 244 37.65 27.62 21.70
N THR A 245 38.63 27.69 20.81
CA THR A 245 40.01 27.32 21.10
C THR A 245 40.58 28.30 22.12
N SER A 246 41.18 27.78 23.18
CA SER A 246 42.20 28.47 23.99
C SER A 246 43.54 27.82 23.72
#